data_AF-A0A7K4DQ28-F1
#
_entry.id   AF-A0A7K4DQ28-F1
#
_cell.length_a   1.000
_cell.length_b   1.000
_cell.length_c   1.000
_cell.angle_alpha   90.00
_cell.angle_beta   90.00
_cell.angle_gamma   90.00
#
_symmetry.space_group_name_H-M   'P 1'
#
loop_
_entity.id
_entity.type
_entity.pdbx_description
1 polymer ?
#
loop_
_entity_poly.entity_id
_entity_poly.type
_entity_poly.pdbx_seq_one_letter_code
_entity_poly.pdbx_strand_id
1 'polypeptide(L)' 'MIDAKIKEFLSNQKLGYVATVTSDGKPNLSPKGTIIGWDETSLAFADIR' A
#
# COMPACT_ATOMS: atom_id res chain seq x y z
N MET A 1 -0.65 6.57 -12.99
CA MET A 1 0.67 5.92 -13.15
C MET A 1 1.46 6.20 -11.89
N ILE A 2 2.12 5.20 -11.30
CA ILE A 2 2.99 5.34 -10.14
C ILE A 2 4.30 5.97 -10.65
N ASP A 3 4.35 7.30 -10.60
CA ASP A 3 5.48 8.08 -11.07
C ASP A 3 6.65 8.09 -10.07
N ALA A 4 7.76 8.73 -10.48
CA ALA A 4 8.97 8.81 -9.66
C ALA A 4 8.73 9.44 -8.29
N LYS A 5 7.85 10.45 -8.21
CA LYS A 5 7.54 11.14 -6.95
C LYS A 5 6.80 10.21 -5.99
N ILE A 6 5.89 9.38 -6.49
CA ILE A 6 5.20 8.38 -5.67
C ILE A 6 6.18 7.31 -5.19
N LYS A 7 7.07 6.81 -6.06
CA LYS A 7 8.08 5.82 -5.67
C LYS A 7 9.03 6.35 -4.60
N GLU A 8 9.48 7.60 -4.74
CA GLU A 8 10.31 8.29 -3.74
C GLU A 8 9.56 8.51 -2.43
N PHE A 9 8.28 8.88 -2.48
CA PHE A 9 7.47 9.00 -1.28
C PHE A 9 7.37 7.66 -0.52
N LEU A 10 7.11 6.56 -1.23
CA LEU A 10 6.99 5.23 -0.64
C LEU A 10 8.31 4.76 -0.01
N SER A 11 9.46 5.00 -0.66
CA SER A 11 10.77 4.63 -0.13
C SER A 11 11.18 5.44 1.11
N ASN A 12 10.71 6.69 1.22
CA ASN A 12 11.01 7.58 2.34
C ASN A 12 10.08 7.37 3.54
N GLN A 13 8.76 7.29 3.33
CA GLN A 13 7.80 7.15 4.42
C GLN A 13 7.72 5.71 4.97
N LYS A 14 7.91 4.71 4.10
CA LYS A 14 7.96 3.26 4.42
C LYS A 14 6.72 2.68 5.12
N LEU A 15 5.67 3.46 5.37
CA LEU A 15 4.42 3.00 5.98
C LEU A 15 3.22 3.49 5.17
N GLY A 16 2.49 2.56 4.57
CA GLY A 16 1.19 2.80 3.95
C GLY A 16 0.06 2.22 4.79
N TYR A 17 -1.16 2.71 4.56
CA TYR A 17 -2.38 2.14 5.13
C TYR A 17 -3.28 1.64 4.00
N VAL A 18 -3.73 0.40 4.10
CA VAL A 18 -4.65 -0.21 3.14
C VAL A 18 -6.03 -0.28 3.79
N ALA A 19 -7.00 0.40 3.19
CA ALA A 19 -8.40 0.33 3.56
C ALA A 19 -9.08 -0.78 2.76
N THR A 20 -9.81 -1.66 3.44
CA THR A 20 -10.63 -2.70 2.82
C THR A 20 -12.03 -2.68 3.41
N VAL A 21 -12.94 -3.39 2.76
CA VAL A 21 -14.31 -3.59 3.25
C VAL A 21 -14.61 -5.08 3.24
N THR A 22 -15.28 -5.56 4.28
CA THR A 22 -15.83 -6.92 4.32
C THR A 22 -17.04 -7.05 3.39
N SER A 23 -17.47 -8.27 3.10
CA SER A 23 -18.67 -8.51 2.29
C SER A 23 -19.95 -7.96 2.92
N ASP A 24 -19.99 -7.79 4.25
CA ASP A 24 -21.10 -7.16 4.99
C ASP A 24 -20.92 -5.64 5.20
N GLY A 25 -19.97 -5.01 4.53
CA GLY A 25 -19.83 -3.55 4.48
C GLY A 25 -19.05 -2.92 5.64
N LYS A 26 -18.43 -3.72 6.52
CA LYS A 26 -17.64 -3.17 7.64
C LYS A 26 -16.25 -2.73 7.13
N PRO A 27 -15.80 -1.51 7.48
CA PRO A 27 -14.49 -1.03 7.08
C PRO A 27 -13.39 -1.69 7.90
N ASN A 28 -12.24 -1.89 7.26
CA ASN A 28 -10.98 -2.26 7.91
C ASN A 28 -9.87 -1.34 7.42
N LEU A 29 -8.92 -1.02 8.30
CA LEU A 29 -7.75 -0.22 7.98
C LEU A 29 -6.53 -0.88 8.60
N SER A 30 -5.53 -1.19 7.78
CA SER A 30 -4.34 -1.90 8.27
C SER A 30 -3.05 -1.23 7.81
N PRO A 31 -2.06 -1.06 8.71
CA PRO A 31 -0.73 -0.62 8.32
C PRO A 31 -0.03 -1.71 7.48
N LYS A 32 0.73 -1.27 6.48
CA LYS A 32 1.60 -2.10 5.63
C LYS A 32 2.97 -1.42 5.54
N GLY A 33 3.89 -1.87 6.39
CA GLY A 33 5.28 -1.38 6.47
C GLY A 33 6.18 -1.85 5.30
N THR A 34 5.65 -2.68 4.41
CA THR A 34 6.36 -3.23 3.26
C THR A 34 5.78 -2.74 1.93
N ILE A 35 5.03 -1.62 1.94
CA ILE A 35 4.39 -1.12 0.73
C ILE A 35 5.43 -0.57 -0.25
N ILE A 36 5.33 -0.96 -1.51
CA ILE A 36 6.22 -0.53 -2.59
C ILE A 36 5.44 -0.21 -3.87
N GLY A 37 6.02 0.62 -4.74
CA GLY A 37 5.61 0.74 -6.14
C GLY A 37 6.29 -0.36 -6.96
N TRP A 38 5.53 -1.40 -7.33
CA TRP A 38 6.04 -2.57 -8.04
C TRP A 38 6.35 -2.23 -9.50
N ASP A 39 5.39 -1.62 -10.19
CA ASP A 39 5.53 -1.14 -11.57
C ASP A 39 4.79 0.21 -11.74
N GLU A 40 4.49 0.59 -12.96
CA GLU A 40 3.83 1.87 -13.29
C GLU A 40 2.34 1.91 -12.91
N THR A 41 1.71 0.78 -12.61
CA THR A 41 0.27 0.67 -12.32
C THR A 41 -0.04 -0.12 -11.06
N SER A 42 0.94 -0.77 -10.44
CA SER A 42 0.75 -1.71 -9.33
C SER A 42 1.52 -1.31 -8.08
N LEU A 43 0.82 -1.30 -6.95
CA LEU A 43 1.42 -1.30 -5.62
C LEU A 43 1.47 -2.74 -5.09
N ALA A 44 2.50 -3.06 -4.31
CA ALA A 44 2.63 -4.36 -3.65
C ALA A 44 2.99 -4.17 -2.18
N PHE A 45 2.60 -5.13 -1.35
CA PHE A 45 3.06 -5.28 0.02
C PHE A 45 3.13 -6.77 0.37
N ALA A 46 4.03 -7.15 1.28
CA ALA A 46 4.11 -8.51 1.76
C ALA A 46 3.01 -8.79 2.79
N ASP A 47 2.40 -9.98 2.69
CA ASP A 47 1.54 -10.53 3.72
C ASP A 47 2.40 -11.37 4.67
N ILE A 48 2.72 -10.79 5.81
CA ILE A 48 3.66 -11.34 6.80
C ILE A 48 2.88 -11.63 8.09
N ARG A 49 3.14 -12.78 8.70
CA ARG A 49 2.55 -13.22 9.97
C ARG A 49 3.28 -12.64 11.17
#